data_AF-A0A8S3XEH1-F1
#
_entry.id   AF-A0A8S3XEH1-F1
#
_cell.length_a   1.000
_cell.length_b   1.000
_cell.length_c   1.000
_cell.angle_alpha   90.00
_cell.angle_beta   90.00
_cell.angle_gamma   90.00
#
_symmetry.space_group_name_H-M   'P 1'
#
loop_
_entity.id
_entity.type
_entity.pdbx_description
1 polymer ?
#
loop_
_entity_poly.entity_id
_entity_poly.type
_entity_poly.pdbx_seq_one_letter_code
_entity_poly.pdbx_strand_id
1 'polypeptide(L)'
;MAISILSKKISNSIKKNRIKKRTNVLNYHIKNTGGIKKALKELKETKTWVPNIKNKAGKQETTRRAIIQTATDFFRKLYAAEQSTQDITINLDDDDDLEDIPVFLQSEIEKAVNSLKNNKAPGADQIINEMIKTSVMSPEKLRINSQKYITSF
;
A
#
# COMPACT_ATOMS: atom_id res chain seq x y z
N MET A 1 -19.63 0.25 43.18
CA MET A 1 -18.17 0.37 43.36
C MET A 1 -17.34 -0.67 42.59
N ALA A 2 -17.72 -1.96 42.57
CA ALA A 2 -16.94 -2.99 41.86
C ALA A 2 -16.87 -2.78 40.33
N ILE A 3 -18.00 -2.46 39.70
CA ILE A 3 -18.09 -2.22 38.25
C ILE A 3 -17.23 -1.03 37.82
N SER A 4 -17.20 0.05 38.60
CA SER A 4 -16.39 1.24 38.31
C SER A 4 -14.89 0.99 38.47
N ILE A 5 -14.48 0.12 39.39
CA ILE A 5 -13.08 -0.29 39.53
C ILE A 5 -12.66 -1.16 38.34
N LEU A 6 -13.52 -2.11 37.94
CA LEU A 6 -13.28 -2.99 36.81
C LEU A 6 -13.20 -2.20 35.48
N SER A 7 -14.13 -1.28 35.24
CA SER A 7 -14.11 -0.44 34.03
C SER A 7 -12.86 0.44 33.95
N LYS A 8 -12.41 0.97 35.08
CA LYS A 8 -11.14 1.74 35.18
C LYS A 8 -9.93 0.84 34.87
N LYS A 9 -9.92 -0.40 35.35
CA LYS A 9 -8.86 -1.37 35.08
C LYS A 9 -8.80 -1.75 33.59
N ILE A 10 -9.95 -2.00 32.96
CA ILE A 10 -10.07 -2.29 31.52
C ILE A 10 -9.54 -1.11 30.70
N SER A 11 -9.99 0.10 31.02
CA SER A 11 -9.57 1.33 30.31
C SER A 11 -8.06 1.55 30.40
N ASN A 12 -7.47 1.33 31.58
CA ASN A 12 -6.02 1.42 31.77
C ASN A 12 -5.26 0.36 30.97
N SER A 13 -5.78 -0.86 30.90
CA SER A 13 -5.19 -1.95 30.10
C SER A 13 -5.20 -1.60 28.61
N ILE A 14 -6.33 -1.10 28.09
CA ILE A 14 -6.46 -0.65 26.69
C ILE A 14 -5.47 0.46 26.40
N LYS A 15 -5.34 1.46 27.28
CA LYS A 15 -4.39 2.56 27.12
C LYS A 15 -2.94 2.05 27.05
N LYS A 16 -2.55 1.17 27.98
CA LYS A 16 -1.21 0.56 28.00
C LYS A 16 -0.93 -0.22 26.71
N ASN A 17 -1.90 -1.01 26.25
CA ASN A 17 -1.76 -1.78 25.02
C ASN A 17 -1.57 -0.86 23.79
N ARG A 18 -2.38 0.19 23.65
CA ARG A 18 -2.26 1.17 22.55
C ARG A 18 -0.88 1.84 22.53
N ILE A 19 -0.38 2.26 23.70
CA ILE A 19 0.94 2.86 23.83
C ILE A 19 2.03 1.86 23.43
N LYS A 20 1.98 0.63 23.96
CA LYS A 20 2.94 -0.44 23.65
C LYS A 20 2.99 -0.73 22.15
N LYS A 21 1.83 -0.93 21.51
CA LYS A 21 1.73 -1.14 20.06
C LYS A 21 2.36 0.03 19.29
N ARG A 22 2.00 1.27 19.65
CA ARG A 22 2.52 2.47 18.99
C ARG A 22 4.03 2.57 19.06
N THR A 23 4.60 2.39 20.27
CA THR A 23 6.05 2.45 20.48
C THR A 23 6.78 1.35 19.71
N ASN A 24 6.24 0.13 19.71
CA ASN A 24 6.85 -1.00 18.99
C ASN A 24 6.90 -0.74 17.48
N VAL A 25 5.80 -0.28 16.87
CA VAL A 25 5.74 0.03 15.43
C VAL A 25 6.71 1.15 15.06
N LEU A 26 6.80 2.21 15.87
CA LEU A 26 7.76 3.29 15.64
C LEU A 26 9.21 2.78 15.71
N ASN A 27 9.56 2.06 16.77
CA ASN A 27 10.91 1.52 16.95
C ASN A 27 11.32 0.57 15.82
N TYR A 28 10.40 -0.28 15.35
CA TYR A 28 10.65 -1.18 14.22
C TYR A 28 11.00 -0.41 12.94
N HIS A 29 10.19 0.57 12.55
CA HIS A 29 10.41 1.31 11.30
C HIS A 29 11.60 2.28 11.38
N ILE A 30 11.91 2.82 12.56
CA ILE A 30 13.12 3.61 12.80
C ILE A 30 14.36 2.74 12.58
N LYS A 31 14.42 1.53 13.17
CA LYS A 31 15.56 0.62 13.01
C LYS A 31 15.73 0.13 11.58
N ASN A 32 14.63 -0.22 10.90
CA ASN A 32 14.71 -0.95 9.63
C ASN A 32 14.70 -0.04 8.39
N THR A 33 13.95 1.06 8.42
CA THR A 33 13.82 1.99 7.27
C THR A 33 14.50 3.33 7.53
N GLY A 34 14.82 3.67 8.79
CA GLY A 34 15.38 4.98 9.15
C GLY A 34 14.37 6.14 9.09
N GLY A 35 13.07 5.85 8.90
CA GLY A 35 12.05 6.87 8.67
C GLY A 35 10.69 6.54 9.27
N ILE A 36 10.00 7.58 9.76
CA ILE A 36 8.74 7.47 10.52
C ILE A 36 7.49 7.37 9.61
N LYS A 37 7.60 7.75 8.33
CA LYS A 37 6.46 7.81 7.40
C LYS A 37 5.72 6.47 7.26
N LYS A 38 6.44 5.35 7.22
CA LYS A 38 5.85 4.01 7.14
C LYS A 38 5.13 3.63 8.44
N ALA A 39 5.74 3.94 9.59
CA ALA A 39 5.12 3.70 10.89
C ALA A 39 3.80 4.45 11.05
N LEU A 40 3.76 5.74 10.65
CA LEU A 40 2.53 6.54 10.74
C LEU A 40 1.43 6.01 9.83
N LYS A 41 1.79 5.46 8.66
CA LYS A 41 0.83 4.84 7.75
C LYS A 41 0.22 3.58 8.36
N GLU A 42 1.02 2.74 9.02
CA GLU A 42 0.57 1.52 9.69
C GLU A 42 -0.27 1.81 10.94
N LEU A 43 0.10 2.85 11.69
CA LEU A 43 -0.62 3.28 12.89
C LEU A 43 -1.96 3.98 12.59
N LYS A 44 -2.28 4.26 11.33
CA LYS A 44 -3.53 4.91 10.95
C LYS A 44 -4.67 3.89 10.99
N GLU A 45 -5.48 3.94 12.04
CA GLU A 45 -6.60 3.00 12.28
C GLU A 45 -7.75 3.16 11.28
N THR A 46 -8.01 4.39 10.81
CA THR A 46 -9.11 4.69 9.90
C THR A 46 -8.62 5.44 8.67
N LYS A 47 -9.05 4.98 7.49
CA LYS A 47 -8.85 5.69 6.23
C LYS A 47 -10.21 6.25 5.79
N THR A 48 -10.33 7.56 5.71
CA THR A 48 -11.45 8.21 5.05
C THR A 48 -11.34 7.93 3.55
N TRP A 49 -12.25 7.12 3.02
CA TRP A 49 -12.24 6.71 1.62
C TRP A 49 -12.56 7.87 0.67
N VAL A 50 -13.50 8.74 1.05
CA VAL A 50 -13.86 9.96 0.31
C VAL A 50 -13.74 11.15 1.26
N PRO A 51 -12.60 11.86 1.28
CA PRO A 51 -12.39 12.99 2.18
C PRO A 51 -13.10 14.27 1.72
N ASN A 52 -13.26 14.43 0.41
CA ASN A 52 -14.00 15.53 -0.20
C ASN A 52 -14.57 15.11 -1.55
N ILE A 53 -15.59 15.82 -2.01
CA ILE A 53 -16.12 15.71 -3.37
C ILE A 53 -16.36 17.12 -3.92
N LYS A 54 -16.17 17.31 -5.23
CA LYS A 54 -16.59 18.56 -5.89
C LYS A 54 -18.06 18.45 -6.26
N ASN A 55 -18.83 19.47 -5.90
CA ASN A 55 -20.21 19.58 -6.33
C ASN A 55 -20.29 20.17 -7.76
N LYS A 56 -21.49 20.18 -8.35
CA LYS A 56 -21.77 20.71 -9.70
C LYS A 56 -21.34 22.18 -9.87
N ALA A 57 -21.37 22.98 -8.79
CA ALA A 57 -20.91 24.36 -8.76
C ALA A 57 -19.38 24.51 -8.56
N GLY A 58 -18.61 23.42 -8.60
CA GLY A 58 -17.14 23.42 -8.42
C GLY A 58 -16.66 23.52 -6.97
N LYS A 59 -17.56 23.79 -6.01
CA LYS A 59 -17.23 23.87 -4.57
C LYS A 59 -16.86 22.49 -4.00
N GLN A 60 -15.83 22.47 -3.13
CA GLN A 60 -15.46 21.26 -2.39
C GLN A 60 -16.32 21.08 -1.14
N GLU A 61 -16.95 19.92 -1.02
CA GLU A 61 -17.73 19.50 0.13
C GLU A 61 -17.00 18.38 0.88
N THR A 62 -16.80 18.58 2.19
CA THR A 62 -16.12 17.63 3.09
C THR A 62 -17.11 16.90 4.01
N THR A 63 -18.34 17.42 4.12
CA THR A 63 -19.38 16.85 4.98
C THR A 63 -19.89 15.54 4.42
N ARG A 64 -19.92 14.47 5.23
CA ARG A 64 -20.35 13.12 4.80
C ARG A 64 -21.73 13.11 4.13
N ARG A 65 -22.71 13.85 4.67
CA ARG A 65 -24.05 13.96 4.09
C ARG A 65 -24.01 14.57 2.69
N ALA A 66 -23.25 15.66 2.51
CA ALA A 66 -23.09 16.33 1.22
C ALA A 66 -22.37 15.44 0.20
N ILE A 67 -21.36 14.67 0.63
CA ILE A 67 -20.65 13.71 -0.20
C ILE A 67 -21.61 12.63 -0.72
N ILE A 68 -22.40 12.03 0.17
CA ILE A 68 -23.37 10.99 -0.19
C ILE A 68 -24.41 11.53 -1.18
N GLN A 69 -24.96 12.73 -0.93
CA GLN A 69 -25.94 13.34 -1.82
C GLN A 69 -25.35 13.62 -3.21
N THR A 70 -24.15 14.21 -3.27
CA THR A 70 -23.49 14.53 -4.54
C THR A 70 -23.20 13.28 -5.36
N ALA A 71 -22.72 12.21 -4.72
CA ALA A 71 -22.50 10.93 -5.37
C ALA A 71 -23.82 10.31 -5.87
N THR A 72 -24.87 10.35 -5.05
CA THR A 72 -26.20 9.82 -5.39
C THR A 72 -26.78 10.53 -6.62
N ASP A 73 -26.71 11.86 -6.63
CA ASP A 73 -27.13 12.68 -7.76
C ASP A 73 -26.34 12.37 -9.04
N PHE A 74 -25.03 12.14 -8.92
CA PHE A 74 -24.18 11.81 -10.05
C PHE A 74 -24.57 10.46 -10.65
N PHE A 75 -24.62 9.40 -9.84
CA PHE A 75 -24.95 8.06 -10.34
C PHE A 75 -26.38 7.97 -10.85
N ARG A 76 -27.33 8.69 -10.24
CA ARG A 76 -28.69 8.80 -10.77
C ARG A 76 -28.72 9.36 -12.19
N LYS A 77 -27.89 10.37 -12.48
CA LYS A 77 -27.78 10.93 -13.84
C LYS A 77 -27.06 9.99 -14.79
N LEU A 78 -25.98 9.36 -14.35
CA LEU A 78 -25.18 8.43 -15.16
C LEU A 78 -26.08 7.29 -15.69
N TYR A 79 -26.78 6.62 -14.78
CA TYR A 79 -27.64 5.49 -15.13
C TYR A 79 -28.99 5.91 -15.73
N ALA A 80 -29.35 7.19 -15.69
CA ALA A 80 -30.50 7.68 -16.46
C ALA A 80 -30.17 7.93 -17.94
N ALA A 81 -28.88 8.01 -18.30
CA ALA A 81 -28.41 8.35 -19.64
C ALA A 81 -28.06 7.13 -20.52
N GLU A 82 -28.01 5.92 -19.95
CA GLU A 82 -27.62 4.70 -20.65
C GLU A 82 -28.81 4.01 -21.34
N GLN A 83 -29.15 4.49 -22.55
CA GLN A 83 -29.82 3.69 -23.60
C GLN A 83 -29.04 3.69 -24.92
N SER A 84 -27.75 4.05 -24.90
CA SER A 84 -26.92 4.06 -26.11
C SER A 84 -25.66 3.22 -25.89
N THR A 85 -25.82 1.90 -26.02
CA THR A 85 -24.70 0.97 -26.18
C THR A 85 -24.14 1.14 -27.58
N GLN A 86 -23.06 1.92 -27.72
CA GLN A 86 -22.20 1.82 -28.89
C GLN A 86 -21.16 0.75 -28.58
N ASP A 87 -21.29 -0.39 -29.24
CA ASP A 87 -20.33 -1.49 -29.14
C ASP A 87 -18.98 -1.02 -29.69
N ILE A 88 -17.97 -0.95 -28.82
CA ILE A 88 -16.61 -0.62 -29.22
C ILE A 88 -15.99 -1.92 -29.74
N THR A 89 -15.94 -2.08 -31.06
CA THR A 89 -15.18 -3.14 -31.72
C THR A 89 -13.69 -2.75 -31.69
N ILE A 90 -12.88 -3.54 -31.01
CA ILE A 90 -11.42 -3.43 -31.01
C ILE A 90 -10.91 -4.44 -32.04
N ASN A 91 -10.38 -3.97 -33.17
CA ASN A 91 -9.64 -4.83 -34.10
C ASN A 91 -8.27 -5.16 -33.48
N LEU A 92 -7.96 -6.44 -33.41
CA LEU A 92 -6.72 -7.00 -32.85
C LEU A 92 -5.76 -7.52 -33.94
N ASP A 93 -6.05 -7.23 -35.21
CA ASP A 93 -5.27 -7.75 -36.32
C ASP A 93 -4.24 -6.71 -36.76
N ASP A 94 -3.03 -6.80 -36.20
CA ASP A 94 -1.78 -6.32 -36.80
C ASP A 94 -0.63 -7.10 -36.12
N ASP A 95 -0.31 -8.28 -36.68
CA ASP A 95 0.57 -9.31 -36.11
C ASP A 95 1.88 -9.50 -36.91
N ASP A 96 2.36 -8.49 -37.67
CA ASP A 96 3.43 -8.69 -38.66
C ASP A 96 4.73 -7.87 -38.50
N ASP A 97 4.91 -7.10 -37.42
CA ASP A 97 6.18 -6.38 -37.16
C ASP A 97 6.94 -6.96 -35.94
N LEU A 98 7.53 -8.16 -36.11
CA LEU A 98 8.46 -8.71 -35.12
C LEU A 98 9.86 -8.08 -35.28
N GLU A 99 10.05 -6.92 -34.66
CA GLU A 99 11.38 -6.33 -34.49
C GLU A 99 12.31 -7.24 -33.67
N ASP A 100 13.58 -7.33 -34.07
CA ASP A 100 14.62 -8.09 -33.35
C ASP A 100 14.88 -7.46 -31.97
N ILE A 101 14.50 -8.16 -30.90
CA ILE A 101 14.60 -7.66 -29.53
C ILE A 101 16.06 -7.75 -29.07
N PRO A 102 16.69 -6.64 -28.61
CA PRO A 102 18.07 -6.66 -28.13
C PRO A 102 18.23 -7.52 -26.87
N VAL A 103 19.37 -8.22 -26.77
CA VAL A 103 19.72 -9.04 -25.60
C VAL A 103 20.00 -8.17 -24.38
N PHE A 104 19.38 -8.49 -23.24
CA PHE A 104 19.62 -7.79 -21.97
C PHE A 104 21.05 -7.96 -21.47
N LEU A 105 21.66 -6.87 -20.99
CA LEU A 105 22.97 -6.92 -20.37
C LEU A 105 22.88 -7.34 -18.90
N GLN A 106 23.86 -8.11 -18.41
CA GLN A 106 23.95 -8.55 -17.01
C GLN A 106 23.78 -7.37 -16.01
N SER A 107 24.41 -6.23 -16.31
CA SER A 107 24.35 -5.04 -15.46
C SER A 107 22.96 -4.40 -15.43
N GLU A 108 22.17 -4.51 -16.50
CA GLU A 108 20.78 -4.05 -16.55
C GLU A 108 19.90 -4.91 -15.66
N ILE A 109 20.08 -6.24 -15.71
CA ILE A 109 19.37 -7.20 -14.87
C ILE A 109 19.70 -6.93 -13.39
N GLU A 110 20.97 -6.75 -13.05
CA GLU A 110 21.39 -6.43 -11.68
C GLU A 110 20.80 -5.11 -11.20
N LYS A 111 20.80 -4.07 -12.05
CA LYS A 111 20.21 -2.77 -11.73
C LYS A 111 18.70 -2.89 -11.51
N ALA A 112 18.01 -3.64 -12.37
CA ALA A 112 16.58 -3.89 -12.27
C ALA A 112 16.23 -4.60 -10.95
N VAL A 113 16.93 -5.69 -10.62
CA VAL A 113 16.73 -6.45 -9.38
C VAL A 113 17.00 -5.59 -8.14
N ASN A 114 18.08 -4.82 -8.14
CA ASN A 114 18.42 -3.92 -7.02
C ASN A 114 17.39 -2.79 -6.84
N SER A 115 16.76 -2.34 -7.93
CA SER A 115 15.74 -1.28 -7.92
C SER A 115 14.39 -1.71 -7.31
N LEU A 116 14.14 -3.03 -7.19
CA LEU A 116 12.90 -3.55 -6.60
C LEU A 116 12.68 -2.97 -5.20
N LYS A 117 11.44 -2.64 -4.86
CA LYS A 117 11.13 -2.06 -3.54
C LYS A 117 10.85 -3.18 -2.54
N ASN A 118 11.47 -3.11 -1.38
CA ASN A 118 11.20 -4.04 -0.27
C ASN A 118 9.80 -3.82 0.32
N ASN A 119 9.24 -4.85 0.95
CA ASN A 119 7.93 -4.91 1.61
C ASN A 119 6.78 -4.60 0.63
N LYS A 120 6.88 -5.16 -0.59
CA LYS A 120 5.78 -5.18 -1.55
C LYS A 120 5.00 -6.46 -1.39
N ALA A 121 3.70 -6.39 -1.66
CA ALA A 121 2.86 -7.58 -1.67
C ALA A 121 3.35 -8.50 -2.80
N PRO A 122 3.42 -9.82 -2.55
CA PRO A 122 3.78 -10.77 -3.59
C PRO A 122 2.70 -10.81 -4.68
N GLY A 123 3.08 -11.29 -5.86
CA GLY A 123 2.15 -11.60 -6.93
C GLY A 123 1.34 -12.86 -6.65
N ALA A 124 0.64 -13.36 -7.67
CA ALA A 124 -0.06 -14.65 -7.61
C ALA A 124 0.89 -15.82 -7.29
N ASP A 125 2.16 -15.68 -7.69
CA ASP A 125 3.27 -16.61 -7.48
C ASP A 125 3.78 -16.67 -6.02
N GLN A 126 3.32 -15.78 -5.14
CA GLN A 126 3.76 -15.67 -3.74
C GLN A 126 5.25 -15.32 -3.54
N ILE A 127 5.95 -14.89 -4.59
CA ILE A 127 7.38 -14.53 -4.50
C ILE A 127 7.51 -13.07 -4.07
N ILE A 128 8.31 -12.81 -3.03
CA ILE A 128 8.59 -11.46 -2.54
C ILE A 128 9.90 -10.91 -3.11
N ASN A 129 9.96 -9.58 -3.28
CA ASN A 129 11.12 -8.90 -3.86
C ASN A 129 12.43 -9.15 -3.10
N GLU A 130 12.35 -9.37 -1.79
CA GLU A 130 13.50 -9.71 -0.95
C GLU A 130 14.15 -11.03 -1.37
N MET A 131 13.36 -12.04 -1.75
CA MET A 131 13.86 -13.34 -2.18
C MET A 131 14.63 -13.22 -3.51
N ILE A 132 14.10 -12.44 -4.44
CA ILE A 132 14.73 -12.16 -5.74
C ILE A 132 16.05 -11.40 -5.55
N LYS A 133 16.08 -10.41 -4.65
CA LYS A 133 17.31 -9.68 -4.35
C LYS A 133 18.38 -10.56 -3.73
N THR A 134 18.00 -11.52 -2.88
CA THR A 134 18.96 -12.43 -2.25
C THR A 134 19.56 -13.44 -3.23
N SER A 135 18.83 -13.87 -4.26
CA SER A 135 19.34 -14.84 -5.23
C SER A 135 20.39 -14.26 -6.19
N VAL A 136 20.38 -12.95 -6.39
CA VAL A 136 21.32 -12.24 -7.29
C VAL A 136 22.49 -11.59 -6.54
N MET A 137 22.45 -11.56 -5.20
CA MET A 137 23.54 -10.99 -4.39
C MET A 137 24.73 -11.95 -4.32
N SER A 138 25.92 -11.44 -4.71
CA SER A 138 27.21 -12.13 -4.50
C SER A 138 27.38 -12.62 -3.04
N PRO A 139 27.99 -13.81 -2.81
CA PRO A 139 28.16 -14.41 -1.48
C PRO A 139 28.72 -13.48 -0.41
N GLU A 140 29.60 -12.55 -0.77
CA GLU A 140 30.20 -11.58 0.16
C GLU A 140 29.19 -10.58 0.74
N LYS A 141 28.18 -10.18 -0.04
CA LYS A 141 27.12 -9.25 0.41
C LYS A 141 26.06 -9.93 1.27
N LEU A 142 25.87 -11.24 1.12
CA LEU A 142 24.96 -12.04 1.97
C LEU A 142 25.48 -12.16 3.40
N ARG A 143 26.81 -12.24 3.58
CA ARG A 143 27.48 -12.32 4.90
C ARG A 143 27.24 -11.07 5.76
N ILE A 144 27.31 -9.88 5.17
CA ILE A 144 27.08 -8.60 5.89
C ILE A 144 25.60 -8.45 6.31
N ASN A 145 24.66 -8.92 5.48
CA ASN A 145 23.24 -8.84 5.81
C ASN A 145 22.82 -9.86 6.88
N SER A 146 23.36 -11.08 6.89
CA SER A 146 23.05 -12.08 7.93
C SER A 146 23.55 -11.65 9.32
N GLN A 147 24.70 -10.95 9.42
CA GLN A 147 25.18 -10.38 10.68
C GLN A 147 24.22 -9.35 11.31
N LYS A 148 23.42 -8.62 10.52
CA LYS A 148 22.42 -7.67 11.04
C LYS A 148 21.22 -8.36 11.72
N TYR A 149 20.87 -9.56 11.28
CA TYR A 149 19.74 -10.32 11.84
C TYR A 149 20.12 -11.21 13.03
N ILE A 150 21.42 -11.52 13.21
CA ILE A 150 21.92 -12.35 14.32
C ILE A 150 22.17 -11.51 15.58
N THR A 151 22.51 -10.23 15.44
CA THR A 151 22.83 -9.32 16.57
C THR A 151 21.61 -8.62 17.18
N SER A 152 20.39 -8.98 16.76
CA SER A 152 19.13 -8.33 17.18
C SER A 152 18.25 -9.17 18.13
N PHE A 153 18.81 -10.21 18.75
CA PHE A 153 18.20 -10.93 19.88
C PHE A 153 18.68 -10.37 21.23
#